data_AF-A0A4E0QAB1-F1
#
_entry.id   AF-A0A4E0QAB1-F1
#
_cell.length_a   1.000
_cell.length_b   1.000
_cell.length_c   1.000
_cell.angle_alpha   90.00
_cell.angle_beta   90.00
_cell.angle_gamma   90.00
#
_symmetry.space_group_name_H-M   'P 1'
#
loop_
_entity.id
_entity.type
_entity.pdbx_description
1 polymer ?
#
loop_
_entity_poly.entity_id
_entity_poly.type
_entity_poly.pdbx_seq_one_letter_code
_entity_poly.pdbx_strand_id
1 'polypeptide(L)'
;MSEKNDDSGKVMLILTKEANLLVPMIKLCDKTRYDVLRGKMHLEKWTYSEILRQLGMEIENKDGRDSEAGSLMFENAKRMGIYEKIIEMPSAARKVASERGLKLSNWELTGLLDSLGLEIEKITGTEYPVQREENYYANLY
;
A
#
# COMPACT_ATOMS: atom_id res chain seq x y z
N MET A 1 25.21 8.73 3.13
CA MET A 1 23.93 8.41 3.80
C MET A 1 23.84 6.91 3.92
N SER A 2 23.65 6.37 5.12
CA SER A 2 23.67 4.92 5.35
C SER A 2 22.50 4.28 4.62
N GLU A 3 22.77 3.63 3.49
CA GLU A 3 21.98 2.50 2.99
C GLU A 3 22.02 1.44 4.09
N LYS A 4 21.15 1.60 5.09
CA LYS A 4 20.93 0.56 6.08
C LYS A 4 20.20 -0.53 5.31
N ASN A 5 20.80 -1.72 5.18
CA ASN A 5 20.11 -2.96 4.81
C ASN A 5 18.73 -2.97 5.48
N ASP A 6 17.69 -2.60 4.74
CA ASP A 6 16.31 -2.51 5.19
C ASP A 6 15.48 -3.32 4.21
N ASP A 7 14.83 -4.36 4.72
CA ASP A 7 14.07 -5.31 3.94
C ASP A 7 12.57 -5.01 4.00
N SER A 8 12.14 -3.82 4.43
CA SER A 8 10.72 -3.47 4.63
C SER A 8 9.86 -3.77 3.41
N GLY A 9 10.29 -3.36 2.21
CA GLY A 9 9.59 -3.67 0.96
C GLY A 9 9.49 -5.19 0.71
N LYS A 10 10.60 -5.91 0.89
CA LYS A 10 10.65 -7.37 0.73
C LYS A 10 9.75 -8.11 1.73
N VAL A 11 9.76 -7.69 2.99
CA VAL A 11 8.88 -8.23 4.04
C VAL A 11 7.42 -8.02 3.65
N MET A 12 7.07 -6.82 3.20
CA MET A 12 5.70 -6.49 2.79
C MET A 12 5.26 -7.25 1.54
N LEU A 13 6.16 -7.49 0.58
CA LEU A 13 5.86 -8.34 -0.57
C LEU A 13 5.60 -9.79 -0.17
N ILE A 14 6.42 -10.37 0.72
CA ILE A 14 6.21 -11.73 1.22
C ILE A 14 4.86 -11.80 1.93
N LEU A 15 4.63 -10.90 2.89
CA LEU A 15 3.40 -10.83 3.67
C LEU A 15 2.16 -10.71 2.78
N THR A 16 2.15 -9.77 1.85
CA THR A 16 0.98 -9.52 1.00
C THR A 16 0.73 -10.63 -0.01
N LYS A 17 1.76 -11.34 -0.47
CA LYS A 17 1.59 -12.54 -1.30
C LYS A 17 1.02 -13.69 -0.49
N GLU A 18 1.58 -13.99 0.68
CA GLU A 18 1.10 -15.07 1.56
C GLU A 18 -0.35 -14.81 2.04
N ALA A 19 -0.72 -13.55 2.25
CA ALA A 19 -2.07 -13.15 2.66
C ALA A 19 -3.09 -12.99 1.51
N ASN A 20 -2.69 -13.24 0.24
CA ASN A 20 -3.48 -12.95 -0.97
C ASN A 20 -3.99 -11.49 -1.02
N LEU A 21 -3.15 -10.55 -0.61
CA LEU A 21 -3.45 -9.11 -0.52
C LEU A 21 -2.75 -8.28 -1.58
N LEU A 22 -1.69 -8.76 -2.23
CA LEU A 22 -0.92 -7.95 -3.18
C LEU A 22 -1.82 -7.37 -4.29
N VAL A 23 -2.60 -8.22 -4.96
CA VAL A 23 -3.52 -7.77 -6.01
C VAL A 23 -4.64 -6.86 -5.48
N PRO A 24 -5.32 -7.18 -4.36
CA PRO A 24 -6.25 -6.25 -3.73
C PRO A 24 -5.66 -4.86 -3.39
N MET A 25 -4.40 -4.80 -2.95
CA MET A 25 -3.73 -3.53 -2.65
C MET A 25 -3.47 -2.71 -3.91
N ILE A 26 -3.05 -3.34 -5.01
CA ILE A 26 -2.89 -2.66 -6.31
C ILE A 26 -4.25 -2.13 -6.80
N LYS A 27 -5.30 -2.98 -6.75
CA LYS A 27 -6.67 -2.59 -7.10
C LYS A 27 -7.18 -1.42 -6.27
N LEU A 28 -6.88 -1.40 -4.97
CA LEU A 28 -7.25 -0.31 -4.08
C LEU A 28 -6.65 1.02 -4.56
N CYS A 29 -5.35 1.05 -4.85
CA CYS A 29 -4.69 2.26 -5.36
C CYS A 29 -5.25 2.72 -6.71
N ASP A 30 -5.41 1.80 -7.66
CA ASP A 30 -5.96 2.10 -8.99
C ASP A 30 -7.40 2.64 -8.90
N LYS A 31 -8.25 2.02 -8.05
CA LYS A 31 -9.62 2.44 -7.82
C LYS A 31 -9.69 3.83 -7.18
N THR A 32 -8.91 4.07 -6.14
CA THR A 32 -8.88 5.37 -5.45
C THR A 32 -8.46 6.47 -6.41
N ARG A 33 -7.42 6.24 -7.23
CA ARG A 33 -6.99 7.21 -8.23
C ARG A 33 -8.06 7.45 -9.31
N TYR A 34 -8.72 6.39 -9.77
CA TYR A 34 -9.83 6.52 -10.72
C TYR A 34 -10.99 7.35 -10.15
N ASP A 35 -11.42 7.07 -8.92
CA ASP A 35 -12.53 7.78 -8.26
C ASP A 35 -12.18 9.28 -8.08
N VAL A 36 -10.93 9.59 -7.73
CA VAL A 36 -10.39 10.96 -7.65
C VAL A 36 -10.45 11.71 -8.99
N LEU A 37 -9.99 11.07 -10.07
CA LEU A 37 -9.97 11.70 -11.40
C LEU A 37 -11.39 11.98 -11.91
N ARG A 38 -12.36 11.12 -11.58
CA ARG A 38 -13.78 11.38 -11.90
C ARG A 38 -14.36 12.55 -11.11
N GLY A 39 -13.85 12.80 -9.90
CA GLY A 39 -14.27 13.90 -9.03
C GLY A 39 -13.73 15.28 -9.42
N LYS A 40 -12.89 15.41 -10.46
CA LYS A 40 -12.19 16.65 -10.86
C LYS A 40 -11.34 17.29 -9.75
N MET A 41 -10.82 16.48 -8.84
CA MET A 41 -9.85 16.95 -7.85
C MET A 41 -8.44 16.99 -8.50
N HIS A 42 -7.69 18.07 -8.28
CA HIS A 42 -6.34 18.27 -8.84
C HIS A 42 -5.31 17.33 -8.20
N LEU A 43 -5.29 16.07 -8.62
CA LEU A 43 -4.57 15.01 -7.89
C LEU A 43 -3.71 14.10 -8.78
N GLU A 44 -3.34 14.57 -9.97
CA GLU A 44 -2.64 13.77 -11.01
C GLU A 44 -1.28 13.17 -10.60
N LYS A 45 -0.77 13.41 -9.39
CA LYS A 45 0.63 13.11 -9.04
C LYS A 45 0.87 12.10 -7.92
N TRP A 46 -0.16 11.49 -7.35
CA TRP A 46 0.13 10.50 -6.31
C TRP A 46 0.61 9.17 -6.87
N THR A 47 1.79 8.76 -6.43
CA THR A 47 2.37 7.44 -6.69
C THR A 47 1.69 6.37 -5.82
N TYR A 48 1.97 5.08 -6.09
CA TYR A 48 1.49 4.00 -5.22
C TYR A 48 2.04 4.14 -3.80
N SER A 49 3.34 4.42 -3.66
CA SER A 49 4.00 4.68 -2.37
C SER A 49 3.31 5.81 -1.60
N GLU A 50 3.09 6.96 -2.24
CA GLU A 50 2.45 8.10 -1.59
C GLU A 50 1.01 7.80 -1.14
N ILE A 51 0.17 7.22 -1.99
CA ILE A 51 -1.22 6.89 -1.66
C ILE A 51 -1.29 5.86 -0.51
N LEU A 52 -0.42 4.86 -0.52
CA LEU A 52 -0.38 3.84 0.53
C LEU A 52 0.16 4.39 1.85
N ARG A 53 1.16 5.27 1.80
CA ARG A 53 1.65 6.02 2.97
C ARG A 53 0.52 6.84 3.59
N GLN A 54 -0.29 7.53 2.78
CA GLN A 54 -1.44 8.31 3.24
C GLN A 54 -2.51 7.44 3.91
N LEU A 55 -2.78 6.24 3.37
CA LEU A 55 -3.67 5.28 4.04
C LEU A 55 -3.14 4.89 5.43
N GLY A 56 -1.83 4.62 5.55
CA GLY A 56 -1.24 4.28 6.84
C GLY A 56 -1.31 5.42 7.84
N MET A 57 -1.10 6.67 7.39
CA MET A 57 -1.26 7.86 8.23
C MET A 57 -2.70 8.01 8.72
N GLU A 58 -3.68 7.85 7.83
CA GLU A 58 -5.11 7.92 8.15
C GLU A 58 -5.48 6.88 9.22
N ILE A 59 -5.08 5.62 9.04
CA ILE A 59 -5.37 4.54 9.99
C ILE A 59 -4.71 4.79 11.35
N GLU A 60 -3.47 5.27 11.34
CA GLU A 60 -2.72 5.57 12.56
C GLU A 60 -3.16 6.89 13.22
N ASN A 61 -4.09 7.64 12.61
CA ASN A 61 -4.49 9.00 12.97
C ASN A 61 -3.27 9.93 13.12
N LYS A 62 -2.26 9.74 12.26
CA LYS A 62 -1.03 10.53 12.24
C LYS A 62 -1.24 11.77 11.39
N ASP A 63 -0.96 12.92 12.01
CA ASP A 63 -1.29 14.27 11.56
C ASP A 63 -2.81 14.52 11.50
N GLY A 64 -3.30 15.48 12.29
CA GLY A 64 -4.67 16.01 12.20
C GLY A 64 -4.92 16.84 10.93
N ARG A 65 -4.27 16.48 9.82
CA ARG A 65 -4.48 17.04 8.49
C ARG A 65 -5.23 15.99 7.68
N ASP A 66 -6.52 16.24 7.48
CA ASP A 66 -7.38 15.39 6.65
C ASP A 66 -6.76 15.24 5.26
N SER A 67 -6.28 14.03 4.97
CA SER A 67 -5.74 13.68 3.67
C SER A 67 -6.85 13.08 2.83
N GLU A 68 -7.31 13.81 1.81
CA GLU A 68 -8.37 13.32 0.91
C GLU A 68 -8.01 11.95 0.29
N ALA A 69 -6.73 11.72 0.00
CA ALA A 69 -6.22 10.41 -0.42
C ALA A 69 -6.37 9.35 0.66
N GLY A 70 -5.94 9.66 1.89
CA GLY A 70 -5.97 8.75 3.03
C GLY A 70 -7.41 8.33 3.36
N SER A 71 -8.31 9.30 3.52
CA SER A 71 -9.72 9.04 3.84
C SER A 71 -10.44 8.27 2.72
N LEU A 72 -10.18 8.60 1.44
CA LEU A 72 -10.78 7.85 0.33
C LEU A 72 -10.22 6.42 0.22
N MET A 73 -8.91 6.24 0.39
CA MET A 73 -8.28 4.91 0.46
C MET A 73 -8.87 4.08 1.58
N PHE A 74 -9.07 4.68 2.76
CA PHE A 74 -9.63 4.01 3.92
C PHE A 74 -11.06 3.53 3.65
N GLU A 75 -11.91 4.38 3.10
CA GLU A 75 -13.28 4.02 2.73
C GLU A 75 -13.32 2.95 1.64
N ASN A 76 -12.44 3.02 0.63
CA ASN A 76 -12.34 2.00 -0.39
C ASN A 76 -11.81 0.67 0.17
N ALA A 77 -10.84 0.69 1.09
CA ALA A 77 -10.32 -0.50 1.75
C ALA A 77 -11.41 -1.23 2.57
N LYS A 78 -12.27 -0.47 3.26
CA LYS A 78 -13.46 -1.01 3.94
C LYS A 78 -14.45 -1.64 2.96
N ARG A 79 -14.80 -0.92 1.89
CA ARG A 79 -15.73 -1.43 0.85
C ARG A 79 -15.20 -2.69 0.16
N MET A 80 -13.89 -2.80 -0.01
CA MET A 80 -13.23 -3.98 -0.57
C MET A 80 -13.04 -5.12 0.45
N GLY A 81 -13.38 -4.91 1.73
CA GLY A 81 -13.26 -5.93 2.77
C GLY A 81 -11.81 -6.30 3.13
N ILE A 82 -10.84 -5.42 2.85
CA ILE A 82 -9.41 -5.68 3.14
C ILE A 82 -8.89 -4.90 4.35
N TYR A 83 -9.69 -3.98 4.90
CA TYR A 83 -9.30 -3.11 6.01
C TYR A 83 -8.72 -3.87 7.23
N GLU A 84 -9.44 -4.88 7.74
CA GLU A 84 -9.00 -5.65 8.90
C GLU A 84 -7.63 -6.31 8.68
N LYS A 85 -7.35 -6.75 7.46
CA LYS A 85 -6.05 -7.33 7.13
C LYS A 85 -4.94 -6.28 7.05
N ILE A 86 -5.26 -5.05 6.66
CA ILE A 86 -4.30 -3.94 6.59
C ILE A 86 -3.86 -3.54 7.99
N ILE A 87 -4.78 -3.42 8.96
CA ILE A 87 -4.44 -3.02 10.32
C ILE A 87 -3.60 -4.07 11.06
N GLU A 88 -3.68 -5.34 10.65
CA GLU A 88 -2.86 -6.43 11.18
C GLU A 88 -1.45 -6.48 10.57
N MET A 89 -1.18 -5.75 9.48
CA MET A 89 0.11 -5.81 8.78
C MET A 89 1.32 -5.54 9.68
N PRO A 90 1.32 -4.59 10.64
CA PRO A 90 2.51 -4.33 11.46
C PRO A 90 2.94 -5.52 12.31
N SER A 91 1.99 -6.25 12.90
CA SER A 91 2.29 -7.45 13.70
C SER A 91 2.70 -8.61 12.80
N ALA A 92 2.05 -8.78 11.65
CA ALA A 92 2.38 -9.82 10.68
C ALA A 92 3.76 -9.59 10.03
N ALA A 93 4.11 -8.35 9.68
CA ALA A 93 5.41 -7.98 9.13
C ALA A 93 6.56 -8.29 10.10
N ARG A 94 6.37 -8.01 11.41
CA ARG A 94 7.33 -8.39 12.46
C ARG A 94 7.59 -9.90 12.48
N LYS A 95 6.51 -10.68 12.40
CA LYS A 95 6.59 -12.14 12.39
C LYS A 95 7.35 -12.63 11.15
N VAL A 96 6.97 -12.16 9.95
CA VAL A 96 7.64 -12.51 8.70
C VAL A 96 9.13 -12.13 8.74
N ALA A 97 9.47 -10.93 9.21
CA ALA A 97 10.85 -10.48 9.30
C ALA A 97 11.68 -11.40 10.21
N SER A 98 11.14 -11.74 11.40
CA SER A 98 11.78 -12.64 12.34
C SER A 98 11.96 -14.06 11.78
N GLU A 99 10.93 -14.63 11.17
CA GLU A 99 10.95 -15.99 10.61
C GLU A 99 11.88 -16.12 9.41
N ARG A 100 12.03 -15.05 8.62
CA ARG A 100 12.85 -15.02 7.40
C ARG A 100 14.25 -14.45 7.63
N GLY A 101 14.59 -14.02 8.86
CA GLY A 101 15.86 -13.39 9.18
C GLY A 101 16.09 -12.06 8.43
N LEU A 102 15.01 -11.35 8.11
CA LEU A 102 15.05 -10.08 7.38
C LEU A 102 15.08 -8.90 8.35
N LYS A 103 15.74 -7.81 7.94
CA LYS A 103 15.85 -6.62 8.78
C LYS A 103 14.72 -5.66 8.49
N LEU A 104 13.80 -5.52 9.44
CA LEU A 104 12.71 -4.56 9.37
C LEU A 104 13.06 -3.32 10.20
N SER A 105 13.33 -2.18 9.56
CA SER A 105 13.65 -0.95 10.30
C SER A 105 12.42 -0.07 10.55
N ASN A 106 11.38 -0.21 9.73
CA ASN A 106 10.12 0.49 9.91
C ASN A 106 9.02 -0.48 10.38
N TRP A 107 8.44 -0.18 11.53
CA TRP A 107 7.44 -1.03 12.18
C TRP A 107 6.05 -0.43 12.19
N GLU A 108 5.91 0.79 11.66
CA GLU A 108 4.68 1.55 11.63
C GLU A 108 3.95 1.27 10.31
N LEU A 109 2.62 1.22 10.35
CA LEU A 109 1.81 0.91 9.18
C LEU A 109 2.08 1.90 8.05
N THR A 110 2.21 3.19 8.37
CA THR A 110 2.57 4.25 7.41
C THR A 110 3.80 3.88 6.58
N GLY A 111 4.89 3.47 7.22
CA GLY A 111 6.14 3.18 6.52
C GLY A 111 6.19 1.81 5.87
N LEU A 112 5.48 0.84 6.43
CA LEU A 112 5.27 -0.47 5.81
C LEU A 112 4.48 -0.34 4.50
N LEU A 113 3.40 0.44 4.50
CA LEU A 113 2.58 0.69 3.33
C LEU A 113 3.31 1.52 2.27
N ASP A 114 4.10 2.52 2.68
CA ASP A 114 5.01 3.27 1.78
C ASP A 114 5.98 2.33 1.07
N SER A 115 6.64 1.45 1.84
CA SER A 115 7.58 0.45 1.32
C SER A 115 6.90 -0.54 0.37
N LEU A 116 5.68 -0.97 0.67
CA LEU A 116 4.88 -1.81 -0.22
C LEU A 116 4.58 -1.10 -1.54
N GLY A 117 4.23 0.19 -1.49
CA GLY A 117 3.95 0.97 -2.69
C GLY A 117 5.14 1.03 -3.63
N LEU A 118 6.35 1.27 -3.12
CA LEU A 118 7.57 1.23 -3.93
C LEU A 118 7.79 -0.13 -4.62
N GLU A 119 7.43 -1.23 -3.96
CA GLU A 119 7.51 -2.56 -4.56
C GLU A 119 6.41 -2.79 -5.62
N ILE A 120 5.22 -2.26 -5.40
CA ILE A 120 4.14 -2.29 -6.39
C ILE A 120 4.53 -1.51 -7.65
N GLU A 121 5.20 -0.37 -7.52
CA GLU A 121 5.68 0.42 -8.66
C GLU A 121 6.62 -0.40 -9.56
N LYS A 122 7.52 -1.18 -8.93
CA LYS A 122 8.41 -2.11 -9.64
C LYS A 122 7.65 -3.24 -10.33
N ILE A 123 6.65 -3.83 -9.66
CA ILE A 123 5.85 -4.94 -10.19
C ILE A 123 5.00 -4.47 -11.38
N THR A 124 4.40 -3.29 -11.26
CA THR A 124 3.45 -2.75 -12.24
C THR A 124 4.13 -2.00 -13.38
N GLY A 125 5.43 -1.70 -13.24
CA GLY A 125 6.23 -0.96 -14.21
C GLY A 125 5.87 0.52 -14.29
N THR A 126 5.17 1.07 -13.30
CA THR A 126 4.75 2.48 -13.28
C THR A 126 4.66 3.00 -11.85
N GLU A 127 5.07 4.25 -11.65
CA GLU A 127 4.98 4.94 -10.36
C GLU A 127 3.53 5.25 -9.97
N TYR A 128 2.66 5.50 -10.97
CA TYR A 128 1.32 6.03 -10.76
C TYR A 128 0.27 4.93 -10.89
N PRO A 129 -0.73 4.87 -10.00
CA PRO A 129 -1.88 4.02 -10.22
C PRO A 129 -2.60 4.41 -11.53
N VAL A 130 -3.08 3.40 -12.25
CA VAL A 130 -3.71 3.58 -13.57
C VAL A 130 -4.97 2.75 -13.62
N GLN A 131 -5.93 3.16 -14.44
CA GLN A 131 -7.10 2.32 -14.66
C GLN A 131 -6.67 1.07 -15.45
N ARG A 132 -6.97 -0.11 -14.92
CA ARG A 132 -6.62 -1.40 -15.53
C ARG A 132 -7.86 -2.28 -15.70
N GLU A 133 -7.78 -3.20 -16.65
CA GLU A 133 -8.80 -4.23 -16.86
C GLU A 133 -8.64 -5.39 -15.88
N GLU A 134 -9.72 -6.12 -15.62
CA GLU A 134 -9.73 -7.27 -14.72
C GLU A 134 -8.70 -8.36 -15.10
N ASN A 135 -8.46 -8.56 -16.39
CA ASN A 135 -7.46 -9.51 -16.90
C ASN A 135 -6.03 -9.18 -16.45
N TYR A 136 -5.70 -7.89 -16.28
CA TYR A 136 -4.38 -7.51 -15.77
C TYR A 136 -4.15 -8.09 -14.36
N TYR A 137 -5.15 -7.95 -13.49
CA TYR A 137 -5.04 -8.41 -12.11
C TYR A 137 -5.02 -9.94 -11.99
N ALA A 138 -5.72 -10.64 -12.89
CA ALA A 138 -5.69 -12.10 -12.96
C ALA A 138 -4.29 -12.65 -13.33
N ASN A 139 -3.55 -11.92 -14.18
CA ASN A 139 -2.22 -12.33 -14.64
C ASN A 139 -1.07 -12.02 -13.65
N LEU A 140 -1.36 -11.36 -12.53
CA LEU A 140 -0.38 -11.14 -11.45
C LEU A 140 -0.23 -12.35 -10.51
N TYR A 141 -0.99 -13.42 -10.76
CA TYR A 141 -0.96 -14.70 -10.04
C TYR A 141 -0.22 -15.79 -10.83
#